data_AF-A0A6L3Y433-F1
#
_entry.id   AF-A0A6L3Y433-F1
#
_cell.length_a   1.000
_cell.length_b   1.000
_cell.length_c   1.000
_cell.angle_alpha   90.00
_cell.angle_beta   90.00
_cell.angle_gamma   90.00
#
_symmetry.space_group_name_H-M   'P 1'
#
loop_
_entity.id
_entity.type
_entity.pdbx_description
1 polymer ?
#
loop_
_entity_poly.entity_id
_entity_poly.type
_entity_poly.pdbx_seq_one_letter_code
_entity_poly.pdbx_strand_id
1 'polypeptide(L)' 'MTHDNKLQVEAIKRGTVIDHIPAQVGFKLLTLFKLTETDQRITIGLNLPSGEMGRKDLI' A
#
# COMPACT_ATOMS: atom_id res chain seq x y z
N MET A 1 2.57 9.25 25.30
CA MET A 1 3.18 8.12 24.57
C MET A 1 3.28 8.52 23.12
N THR A 2 4.48 8.78 22.64
CA THR A 2 4.74 9.04 21.22
C THR A 2 4.37 7.78 20.46
N HIS A 3 3.27 7.83 19.71
CA HIS A 3 2.96 6.76 18.77
C HIS A 3 4.08 6.80 17.75
N ASP A 4 4.99 5.83 17.83
CA ASP A 4 5.93 5.57 16.75
C ASP A 4 5.07 5.33 15.50
N ASN A 5 4.96 6.34 14.63
CA ASN A 5 4.46 6.21 13.27
C ASN A 5 5.48 5.39 12.47
N LYS A 6 5.80 4.18 12.94
CA LYS A 6 6.41 3.18 12.09
C LYS A 6 5.39 2.91 11.01
N LEU A 7 5.71 3.39 9.81
CA LEU A 7 5.02 2.96 8.60
C LEU A 7 4.96 1.43 8.67
N GLN A 8 3.77 0.84 8.57
CA GLN A 8 3.61 -0.61 8.53
C GLN A 8 4.24 -1.22 7.27
N VAL A 9 4.74 -0.37 6.38
CA VAL A 9 5.29 -0.68 5.07
C VAL A 9 6.71 -0.12 4.98
N GLU A 10 7.63 -0.93 4.43
CA GLU A 10 9.05 -0.58 4.31
C GLU A 10 9.26 0.53 3.28
N ALA A 11 10.21 1.42 3.54
CA ALA A 11 10.64 2.42 2.57
C ALA A 11 11.36 1.75 1.39
N ILE A 12 11.07 2.20 0.16
CA ILE A 12 11.73 1.70 -1.05
C ILE A 12 12.86 2.63 -1.49
N LYS A 13 13.92 2.06 -2.09
CA LYS A 13 15.04 2.84 -2.65
C LYS A 13 14.71 3.45 -4.02
N ARG A 14 13.98 2.72 -4.87
CA ARG A 14 13.60 3.12 -6.23
C ARG A 14 12.37 2.32 -6.67
N GLY A 15 11.36 3.01 -7.14
CA GLY A 15 10.09 2.43 -7.60
C GLY A 15 8.95 3.43 -7.47
N THR A 16 7.73 2.91 -7.44
CA THR A 16 6.50 3.70 -7.29
C THR A 16 5.81 3.28 -6.01
N VAL A 17 5.23 4.25 -5.31
CA VAL A 17 4.30 4.01 -4.20
C VAL A 17 2.94 4.55 -4.61
N ILE A 18 1.93 3.68 -4.59
CA ILE A 18 0.53 4.04 -4.83
C ILE A 18 -0.14 4.13 -3.47
N ASP A 19 -0.20 5.34 -2.94
CA ASP A 19 -0.83 5.61 -1.64
C ASP A 19 -2.28 6.10 -1.82
N HIS A 20 -3.04 6.07 -0.72
CA HIS A 20 -4.43 6.52 -0.65
C HIS A 20 -5.38 5.75 -1.57
N ILE A 21 -5.11 4.46 -1.78
CA ILE A 21 -6.06 3.57 -2.44
C ILE A 21 -7.24 3.36 -1.49
N PRO A 22 -8.50 3.53 -1.92
CA PRO A 22 -9.65 3.20 -1.07
C PRO A 22 -9.58 1.74 -0.59
N ALA A 23 -9.94 1.50 0.68
CA ALA A 23 -9.88 0.16 1.24
C ALA A 23 -10.64 -0.87 0.37
N GLN A 24 -10.09 -2.08 0.26
CA GLN A 24 -10.60 -3.20 -0.53
C GLN A 24 -10.45 -3.04 -2.06
N VAL A 25 -9.84 -1.95 -2.54
CA VAL A 25 -9.58 -1.73 -3.97
C VAL A 25 -8.19 -2.19 -4.38
N GLY A 26 -7.23 -2.25 -3.46
CA GLY A 26 -5.83 -2.62 -3.75
C GLY A 26 -5.70 -3.95 -4.48
N PHE A 27 -6.43 -4.98 -4.04
CA PHE A 27 -6.40 -6.29 -4.70
C PHE A 27 -6.95 -6.26 -6.13
N LYS A 28 -7.96 -5.42 -6.39
CA LYS A 28 -8.52 -5.24 -7.74
C LYS A 28 -7.50 -4.61 -8.67
N LEU A 29 -6.69 -3.66 -8.19
CA LEU A 29 -5.62 -3.02 -8.98
C LEU A 29 -4.54 -4.03 -9.37
N LEU A 30 -4.11 -4.88 -8.43
CA LEU A 30 -3.11 -5.93 -8.70
C LEU A 30 -3.53 -6.81 -9.87
N THR A 31 -4.78 -7.25 -9.89
CA THR A 31 -5.33 -8.11 -10.96
C THR A 31 -5.52 -7.37 -12.27
N LEU A 32 -6.16 -6.18 -12.24
CA LEU A 32 -6.49 -5.44 -13.47
C LEU A 32 -5.24 -4.94 -14.21
N PHE A 33 -4.27 -4.44 -13.45
CA PHE A 33 -3.04 -3.90 -14.01
C PHE A 33 -1.90 -4.91 -14.05
N LYS A 34 -2.18 -6.17 -13.68
CA LYS A 34 -1.19 -7.24 -13.69
C LYS A 34 0.08 -6.87 -12.92
N LEU A 35 -0.07 -6.12 -11.81
CA LEU A 35 1.07 -5.59 -11.07
C LEU A 35 1.92 -6.70 -10.45
N THR A 36 1.36 -7.89 -10.29
CA THR A 36 2.08 -9.09 -9.82
C THR A 36 2.79 -9.86 -10.94
N GLU A 37 2.63 -9.48 -12.22
CA GLU A 37 3.36 -10.06 -13.36
C GLU A 37 4.76 -9.41 -13.50
N THR A 38 5.54 -9.46 -12.42
CA THR A 38 6.90 -8.91 -12.36
C THR A 38 7.75 -9.67 -11.33
N ASP A 39 9.05 -9.73 -11.57
CA ASP A 39 10.02 -10.31 -10.65
C ASP A 39 10.52 -9.30 -9.58
N GLN A 40 10.02 -8.06 -9.62
CA GLN A 40 10.39 -7.04 -8.64
C GLN A 40 9.71 -7.29 -7.29
N ARG A 41 10.38 -6.92 -6.19
CA ARG A 41 9.79 -6.96 -4.86
C ARG A 41 8.64 -5.95 -4.79
N ILE A 42 7.44 -6.43 -4.44
CA ILE A 42 6.26 -5.61 -4.19
C ILE A 42 5.89 -5.74 -2.73
N THR A 43 5.47 -4.63 -2.11
CA THR A 43 4.91 -4.64 -0.75
C THR A 43 3.48 -4.16 -0.84
N ILE A 44 2.55 -4.83 -0.16
CA ILE A 44 1.13 -4.48 -0.22
C ILE A 44 0.65 -4.31 1.21
N GLY A 45 0.11 -3.13 1.52
CA GLY A 45 -0.60 -2.86 2.76
C GLY A 45 -2.10 -2.82 2.49
N LEU A 46 -2.87 -3.69 3.14
CA LEU A 46 -4.32 -3.73 2.99
C LEU A 46 -4.99 -3.25 4.27
N ASN A 47 -6.04 -2.45 4.10
CA ASN A 47 -6.86 -1.94 5.20
C ASN A 47 -6.06 -1.22 6.31
N LEU A 48 -4.99 -0.53 5.91
CA LEU A 48 -4.16 0.30 6.78
C LEU A 48 -4.99 1.44 7.37
N PRO A 49 -4.75 1.85 8.62
CA PRO A 49 -5.39 3.04 9.18
C PRO A 49 -5.00 4.28 8.37
N SER A 50 -5.96 5.16 8.11
CA SER A 50 -5.75 6.44 7.44
C SER A 50 -6.43 7.54 8.24
N GLY A 51 -5.69 8.60 8.58
CA GLY A 51 -6.28 9.76 9.26
C GLY A 51 -7.33 10.49 8.42
N GLU A 52 -7.17 10.47 7.08
CA GLU A 52 -8.06 11.17 6.15
C GLU A 52 -9.23 10.31 5.66
N MET A 53 -9.01 8.99 5.50
CA MET A 53 -9.98 8.07 4.87
C MET A 53 -10.57 7.03 5.83
N GLY A 54 -10.13 7.02 7.10
CA GLY A 54 -10.41 5.94 8.05
C GLY A 54 -9.57 4.69 7.78
N ARG A 55 -9.72 4.08 6.59
CA ARG A 55 -8.91 2.94 6.12
C ARG A 55 -8.50 3.11 4.66
N LYS A 56 -7.31 2.62 4.30
CA LYS A 56 -6.78 2.64 2.94
C LYS A 56 -5.97 1.39 2.61
N ASP A 57 -5.77 1.14 1.33
CA ASP A 57 -4.77 0.21 0.83
C ASP A 57 -3.55 1.00 0.32
N LEU A 58 -2.41 0.32 0.18
CA LEU A 58 -1.14 0.86 -0.34
C LEU A 58 -0.43 -0.23 -1.13
N ILE A 59 0.14 0.12 -2.29
CA ILE A 59 0.97 -0.74 -3.14
C ILE A 59 2.32 -0.08 -3.36
#